data_AF-A0A840ELY4-F1
#
_entry.id   AF-A0A840ELY4-F1
#
_cell.length_a   1.000
_cell.length_b   1.000
_cell.length_c   1.000
_cell.angle_alpha   90.00
_cell.angle_beta   90.00
_cell.angle_gamma   90.00
#
_symmetry.space_group_name_H-M   'P 1'
#
loop_
_entity.id
_entity.type
_entity.pdbx_description
1 polymer ?
#
loop_
_entity_poly.entity_id
_entity_poly.type
_entity_poly.pdbx_seq_one_letter_code
_entity_poly.pdbx_strand_id
1 'polypeptide(L)'
;MTRYDIAGLQAALAAPTTAIRLRAALAAGTEPDARLLDALLRRCRVEPDFYVRDMLTWAITRQPASSTVPALIAELDSPIPQARSQALHTLSKIGSAAAWPSVTRELLTDADDEVARSAWRAAVILVPRGGEAALAEILATQFGRGDGDLHRSLSRAFVELGEAALPVVHRAARSADPVIRGHAVATEQVIADPESAFVFDVEQARRVAALGE
;
A
#
# COMPACT_ATOMS: atom_id res chain seq x y z
N MET A 1 27.73 -9.62 16.93
CA MET A 1 26.67 -9.83 15.91
C MET A 1 27.21 -10.85 14.93
N THR A 2 26.69 -12.07 14.89
CA THR A 2 27.14 -13.06 13.91
C THR A 2 26.75 -12.52 12.53
N ARG A 3 27.73 -12.13 11.71
CA ARG A 3 27.48 -11.81 10.30
C ARG A 3 27.00 -13.11 9.66
N TYR A 4 25.71 -13.16 9.33
CA TYR A 4 25.20 -14.20 8.46
C TYR A 4 25.87 -14.03 7.10
N ASP A 5 26.31 -15.14 6.51
CA ASP A 5 26.53 -15.15 5.07
C ASP A 5 25.18 -15.12 4.32
N ILE A 6 25.21 -15.03 2.99
CA ILE A 6 23.99 -14.93 2.18
C ILE A 6 23.06 -16.12 2.42
N ALA A 7 23.59 -17.34 2.49
CA ALA A 7 22.80 -18.55 2.73
C ALA A 7 22.14 -18.51 4.12
N GLY A 8 22.88 -18.07 5.14
CA GLY A 8 22.38 -17.86 6.49
C GLY A 8 21.26 -16.83 6.56
N LEU A 9 21.36 -15.71 5.85
CA LEU A 9 20.29 -14.71 5.78
C LEU A 9 19.05 -15.25 5.08
N GLN A 10 19.21 -15.98 3.98
CA GLN A 10 18.10 -16.61 3.27
C GLN A 10 17.35 -17.60 4.16
N ALA A 11 18.06 -18.43 4.92
CA ALA A 11 17.44 -19.34 5.89
C ALA A 11 16.77 -18.58 7.05
N ALA A 12 17.41 -17.53 7.56
CA ALA A 12 16.88 -16.73 8.66
C ALA A 12 15.60 -15.97 8.29
N LEU A 13 15.47 -15.52 7.02
CA LEU A 13 14.23 -14.93 6.50
C LEU A 13 13.06 -15.92 6.51
N ALA A 14 13.32 -17.22 6.39
CA ALA A 14 12.31 -18.27 6.43
C ALA A 14 12.10 -18.88 7.84
N ALA A 15 12.79 -18.37 8.87
CA ALA A 15 12.75 -18.94 10.20
C ALA A 15 11.34 -18.87 10.84
N PRO A 16 10.98 -19.84 11.70
CA PRO A 16 9.67 -19.85 12.37
C PRO A 16 9.49 -18.65 13.32
N THR A 17 10.58 -18.14 13.89
CA THR A 17 10.55 -17.06 14.88
C THR A 17 10.53 -15.69 14.23
N THR A 18 9.52 -14.86 14.54
CA THR A 18 9.39 -13.48 14.08
C THR A 18 10.65 -12.65 14.33
N ALA A 19 11.23 -12.74 15.54
CA ALA A 19 12.45 -12.00 15.88
C ALA A 19 13.66 -12.35 15.01
N ILE A 20 13.77 -13.59 14.54
CA ILE A 20 14.86 -14.02 13.64
C ILE A 20 14.63 -13.41 12.25
N ARG A 21 13.41 -13.49 11.73
CA ARG A 21 13.07 -12.91 10.43
C ARG A 21 13.23 -11.40 10.41
N LEU A 22 12.80 -10.70 11.46
CA LEU A 22 12.98 -9.25 11.60
C LEU A 22 14.46 -8.86 11.54
N ARG A 23 15.31 -9.56 12.30
CA ARG A 23 16.76 -9.33 12.29
C ARG A 23 17.39 -9.64 10.93
N ALA A 24 16.91 -10.69 10.26
CA ALA A 24 17.39 -11.05 8.92
C ALA A 24 17.02 -9.99 7.88
N ALA A 25 15.77 -9.49 7.90
CA ALA A 25 15.34 -8.41 7.03
C ALA A 25 16.11 -7.10 7.31
N LEU A 26 16.32 -6.76 8.59
CA LEU A 26 17.14 -5.61 8.98
C LEU A 26 18.58 -5.74 8.46
N ALA A 27 19.21 -6.91 8.62
CA ALA A 27 20.55 -7.16 8.11
C ALA A 27 20.61 -7.05 6.58
N ALA A 28 19.64 -7.63 5.87
CA ALA A 28 19.53 -7.59 4.41
C ALA A 28 19.35 -6.17 3.85
N GLY A 29 18.71 -5.26 4.60
CA GLY A 29 18.65 -3.84 4.22
C GLY A 29 19.86 -3.02 4.66
N THR A 30 20.54 -3.42 5.73
CA THR A 30 21.76 -2.73 6.23
C THR A 30 22.97 -2.99 5.33
N GLU A 31 23.13 -4.23 4.86
CA GLU A 31 24.15 -4.64 3.90
C GLU A 31 23.47 -5.26 2.66
N PRO A 32 22.95 -4.44 1.72
CA PRO A 32 22.17 -4.93 0.58
C PRO A 32 23.00 -5.78 -0.38
N ASP A 33 22.49 -6.96 -0.70
CA ASP A 33 23.02 -7.85 -1.74
C ASP A 33 21.90 -8.32 -2.67
N ALA A 34 22.10 -8.19 -3.98
CA ALA A 34 21.09 -8.54 -4.98
C ALA A 34 20.66 -10.01 -4.92
N ARG A 35 21.52 -10.91 -4.41
CA ARG A 35 21.22 -12.34 -4.22
C ARG A 35 20.16 -12.59 -3.14
N LEU A 36 19.82 -11.58 -2.34
CA LEU A 36 18.76 -11.65 -1.31
C LEU A 36 17.39 -11.25 -1.85
N LEU A 37 17.30 -10.57 -2.99
CA LEU A 37 16.03 -10.00 -3.48
C LEU A 37 14.93 -11.07 -3.59
N ASP A 38 15.23 -12.20 -4.20
CA ASP A 38 14.29 -13.30 -4.38
C ASP A 38 13.83 -13.93 -3.03
N ALA A 39 14.73 -13.99 -2.03
CA ALA A 39 14.35 -14.45 -0.68
C ALA A 39 13.48 -13.43 0.06
N LEU A 40 13.76 -12.13 -0.09
CA LEU A 40 12.93 -11.05 0.47
C LEU A 40 11.53 -11.07 -0.14
N LEU A 41 11.43 -11.18 -1.47
CA LEU A 41 10.15 -11.26 -2.18
C LEU A 41 9.36 -12.51 -1.76
N ARG A 42 9.98 -13.69 -1.75
CA ARG A 42 9.33 -14.91 -1.21
C ARG A 42 8.77 -14.70 0.18
N ARG A 43 9.50 -13.97 1.04
CA ARG A 43 9.02 -13.73 2.39
C ARG A 43 7.85 -12.74 2.44
N CYS A 44 7.85 -11.70 1.61
CA CYS A 44 6.71 -10.79 1.46
C CYS A 44 5.41 -11.52 1.13
N ARG A 45 5.45 -12.61 0.36
CA ARG A 45 4.26 -13.38 -0.02
C ARG A 45 3.53 -14.02 1.17
N VAL A 46 4.22 -14.29 2.29
CA VAL A 46 3.69 -15.14 3.37
C VAL A 46 3.94 -14.62 4.79
N GLU A 47 4.62 -13.48 4.98
CA GLU A 47 4.91 -12.93 6.30
C GLU A 47 3.65 -12.47 7.05
N PRO A 48 3.26 -13.10 8.18
CA PRO A 48 2.11 -12.67 8.96
C PRO A 48 2.40 -11.45 9.83
N ASP A 49 3.64 -11.20 10.22
CA ASP A 49 3.99 -10.11 11.14
C ASP A 49 4.13 -8.77 10.41
N PHE A 50 3.39 -7.77 10.87
CA PHE A 50 3.39 -6.42 10.28
C PHE A 50 4.78 -5.75 10.32
N TYR A 51 5.49 -5.83 11.44
CA TYR A 51 6.79 -5.19 11.58
C TYR A 51 7.85 -5.85 10.69
N VAL A 52 7.75 -7.17 10.49
CA VAL A 52 8.61 -7.86 9.53
C VAL A 52 8.25 -7.46 8.10
N ARG A 53 6.96 -7.34 7.74
CA ARG A 53 6.55 -6.84 6.41
C ARG A 53 7.10 -5.45 6.11
N ASP A 54 7.03 -4.52 7.06
CA ASP A 54 7.59 -3.18 6.92
C ASP A 54 9.12 -3.22 6.78
N MET A 55 9.80 -4.06 7.55
CA MET A 55 11.25 -4.21 7.45
C MET A 55 11.67 -4.85 6.12
N LEU A 56 10.90 -5.79 5.57
CA LEU A 56 11.12 -6.36 4.25
C LEU A 56 10.97 -5.30 3.16
N THR A 57 9.91 -4.49 3.20
CA THR A 57 9.74 -3.34 2.30
C THR A 57 10.96 -2.43 2.37
N TRP A 58 11.37 -2.02 3.57
CA TRP A 58 12.56 -1.18 3.75
C TRP A 58 13.80 -1.84 3.12
N ALA A 59 14.08 -3.11 3.42
CA ALA A 59 15.23 -3.83 2.88
C ALA A 59 15.20 -3.91 1.34
N ILE A 60 14.03 -4.15 0.74
CA ILE A 60 13.86 -4.18 -0.72
C ILE A 60 14.13 -2.80 -1.33
N THR A 61 13.72 -1.70 -0.69
CA THR A 61 14.01 -0.33 -1.15
C THR A 61 15.48 0.08 -1.01
N ARG A 62 16.35 -0.78 -0.44
CA ARG A 62 17.81 -0.59 -0.42
C ARG A 62 18.51 -1.30 -1.58
N GLN A 63 17.81 -2.17 -2.30
CA GLN A 63 18.33 -2.86 -3.48
C GLN A 63 18.31 -1.95 -4.72
N PRO A 64 19.13 -2.22 -5.75
CA PRO A 64 19.10 -1.45 -6.99
C PRO A 64 17.72 -1.47 -7.67
N ALA A 65 17.16 -0.29 -7.94
CA ALA A 65 15.82 -0.16 -8.53
C ALA A 65 15.70 -0.85 -9.90
N SER A 66 16.78 -0.91 -10.68
CA SER A 66 16.83 -1.56 -12.00
C SER A 66 16.52 -3.06 -11.95
N SER A 67 16.83 -3.74 -10.84
CA SER A 67 16.46 -5.15 -10.62
C SER A 67 15.17 -5.29 -9.82
N THR A 68 14.93 -4.39 -8.88
CA THR A 68 13.81 -4.50 -7.93
C THR A 68 12.46 -4.17 -8.56
N VAL A 69 12.38 -3.10 -9.38
CA VAL A 69 11.10 -2.67 -9.98
C VAL A 69 10.51 -3.76 -10.89
N PRO A 70 11.27 -4.36 -11.84
CA PRO A 70 10.73 -5.46 -12.66
C PRO A 70 10.29 -6.67 -11.84
N ALA A 71 11.03 -7.01 -10.77
CA ALA A 71 10.67 -8.13 -9.91
C ALA A 71 9.39 -7.88 -9.11
N LEU A 72 9.17 -6.66 -8.61
CA LEU A 72 7.94 -6.27 -7.94
C LEU A 72 6.75 -6.21 -8.89
N ILE A 73 6.95 -5.75 -10.14
CA ILE A 73 5.91 -5.76 -11.17
C ILE A 73 5.42 -7.19 -11.42
N ALA A 74 6.34 -8.17 -11.49
CA ALA A 74 5.95 -9.57 -11.66
C ALA A 74 5.11 -10.13 -10.48
N GLU A 75 5.29 -9.63 -9.25
CA GLU A 75 4.45 -10.04 -8.11
C GLU A 75 3.00 -9.54 -8.22
N LEU A 76 2.71 -8.53 -9.05
CA LEU A 76 1.35 -8.01 -9.25
C LEU A 76 0.42 -9.05 -9.92
N ASP A 77 0.98 -10.02 -10.64
CA ASP A 77 0.24 -11.14 -11.24
C ASP A 77 0.13 -12.36 -10.30
N SER A 78 0.63 -12.27 -9.07
CA SER A 78 0.62 -13.38 -8.12
C SER A 78 -0.80 -13.77 -7.71
N PRO A 79 -1.11 -15.08 -7.60
CA PRO A 79 -2.39 -15.52 -7.06
C PRO A 79 -2.55 -15.21 -5.57
N ILE A 80 -1.47 -14.83 -4.87
CA ILE A 80 -1.46 -14.56 -3.43
C ILE A 80 -1.74 -13.06 -3.21
N PRO A 81 -2.85 -12.66 -2.58
CA PRO A 81 -3.18 -11.25 -2.36
C PRO A 81 -2.09 -10.49 -1.60
N GLN A 82 -1.50 -11.11 -0.58
CA GLN A 82 -0.41 -10.50 0.19
C GLN A 82 0.83 -10.18 -0.67
N ALA A 83 1.11 -10.99 -1.69
CA ALA A 83 2.21 -10.71 -2.61
C ALA A 83 1.92 -9.44 -3.42
N ARG A 84 0.70 -9.34 -3.99
CA ARG A 84 0.26 -8.17 -4.76
C ARG A 84 0.27 -6.90 -3.89
N SER A 85 -0.30 -6.95 -2.68
CA SER A 85 -0.37 -5.78 -1.80
C SER A 85 1.00 -5.32 -1.31
N GLN A 86 1.89 -6.24 -0.89
CA GLN A 86 3.27 -5.89 -0.51
C GLN A 86 4.06 -5.33 -1.70
N ALA A 87 3.86 -5.84 -2.90
CA ALA A 87 4.51 -5.34 -4.10
C ALA A 87 4.06 -3.92 -4.42
N LEU A 88 2.75 -3.65 -4.43
CA LEU A 88 2.18 -2.30 -4.62
C LEU A 88 2.68 -1.33 -3.56
N HIS A 89 2.68 -1.74 -2.28
CA HIS A 89 3.20 -0.93 -1.19
C HIS A 89 4.68 -0.58 -1.40
N THR A 90 5.50 -1.56 -1.79
CA THR A 90 6.94 -1.32 -2.03
C THR A 90 7.16 -0.44 -3.26
N LEU A 91 6.41 -0.65 -4.34
CA LEU A 91 6.46 0.20 -5.54
C LEU A 91 6.11 1.65 -5.22
N SER A 92 5.13 1.90 -4.34
CA SER A 92 4.79 3.25 -3.90
C SER A 92 5.91 3.93 -3.10
N LYS A 93 6.72 3.16 -2.35
CA LYS A 93 7.92 3.68 -1.65
C LYS A 93 9.09 3.93 -2.59
N ILE A 94 9.19 3.19 -3.69
CA ILE A 94 10.22 3.42 -4.72
C ILE A 94 9.85 4.63 -5.58
N GLY A 95 8.56 4.81 -5.92
CA GLY A 95 8.08 5.94 -6.71
C GLY A 95 8.55 5.93 -8.18
N SER A 96 8.95 4.77 -8.71
CA SER A 96 9.41 4.67 -10.10
C SER A 96 8.24 4.72 -11.07
N ALA A 97 8.18 5.76 -11.91
CA ALA A 97 7.16 5.91 -12.95
C ALA A 97 7.09 4.72 -13.92
N ALA A 98 8.16 3.92 -14.05
CA ALA A 98 8.17 2.70 -14.85
C ALA A 98 7.15 1.65 -14.39
N ALA A 99 6.70 1.72 -13.14
CA ALA A 99 5.68 0.82 -12.59
C ALA A 99 4.24 1.22 -12.95
N TRP A 100 4.00 2.47 -13.35
CA TRP A 100 2.65 2.98 -13.63
C TRP A 100 1.84 2.12 -14.61
N PRO A 101 2.39 1.67 -15.76
CA PRO A 101 1.63 0.85 -16.70
C PRO A 101 1.13 -0.49 -16.12
N SER A 102 1.72 -0.94 -15.00
CA SER A 102 1.36 -2.18 -14.32
C SER A 102 0.34 -1.99 -13.20
N VAL A 103 -0.01 -0.74 -12.84
CA VAL A 103 -1.09 -0.46 -11.88
C VAL A 103 -2.41 -0.45 -12.64
N THR A 104 -2.97 -1.64 -12.86
CA THR A 104 -4.15 -1.83 -13.71
C THR A 104 -5.47 -1.52 -12.97
N ARG A 105 -6.57 -1.44 -13.74
CA ARG A 105 -7.92 -1.30 -13.18
C ARG A 105 -8.26 -2.48 -12.27
N GLU A 106 -7.86 -3.69 -12.64
CA GLU A 106 -8.10 -4.91 -11.88
C GLU A 106 -7.48 -4.85 -10.48
N LEU A 107 -6.28 -4.27 -10.34
CA LEU A 107 -5.66 -4.06 -9.03
C LEU A 107 -6.37 -2.95 -8.24
N LEU A 108 -6.78 -1.87 -8.91
CA LEU A 108 -7.52 -0.76 -8.29
C LEU A 108 -8.92 -1.17 -7.80
N THR A 109 -9.47 -2.24 -8.34
CA THR A 109 -10.78 -2.79 -7.97
C THR A 109 -10.68 -4.25 -7.54
N ASP A 110 -9.52 -4.70 -7.05
CA ASP A 110 -9.26 -6.09 -6.68
C ASP A 110 -10.31 -6.55 -5.65
N ALA A 111 -10.68 -7.83 -5.65
CA ALA A 111 -11.64 -8.36 -4.68
C ALA A 111 -11.08 -8.34 -3.25
N ASP A 112 -9.76 -8.40 -3.09
CA ASP A 112 -9.09 -8.27 -1.81
C ASP A 112 -8.91 -6.78 -1.44
N ASP A 113 -9.44 -6.38 -0.29
CA ASP A 113 -9.43 -4.99 0.18
C ASP A 113 -8.01 -4.46 0.44
N GLU A 114 -7.07 -5.28 0.87
CA GLU A 114 -5.70 -4.83 1.12
C GLU A 114 -4.95 -4.62 -0.20
N VAL A 115 -5.24 -5.43 -1.23
CA VAL A 115 -4.71 -5.20 -2.58
C VAL A 115 -5.27 -3.91 -3.16
N ALA A 116 -6.59 -3.71 -3.15
CA ALA A 116 -7.21 -2.49 -3.65
C ALA A 116 -6.68 -1.24 -2.92
N ARG A 117 -6.62 -1.28 -1.58
CA ARG A 117 -6.06 -0.21 -0.74
C ARG A 117 -4.62 0.11 -1.09
N SER A 118 -3.78 -0.91 -1.26
CA SER A 118 -2.37 -0.73 -1.64
C SER A 118 -2.24 -0.20 -3.07
N ALA A 119 -3.13 -0.61 -3.98
CA ALA A 119 -3.18 -0.12 -5.35
C ALA A 119 -3.53 1.37 -5.40
N TRP A 120 -4.51 1.83 -4.62
CA TRP A 120 -4.87 3.25 -4.54
C TRP A 120 -3.68 4.10 -4.07
N ARG A 121 -3.00 3.66 -3.00
CA ARG A 121 -1.81 4.34 -2.46
C ARG A 121 -0.65 4.39 -3.47
N ALA A 122 -0.45 3.32 -4.22
CA ALA A 122 0.57 3.28 -5.28
C ALA A 122 0.18 4.18 -6.46
N ALA A 123 -1.08 4.12 -6.89
CA ALA A 123 -1.56 4.82 -8.06
C ALA A 123 -1.47 6.33 -7.94
N VAL A 124 -1.86 6.90 -6.80
CA VAL A 124 -1.78 8.37 -6.60
C VAL A 124 -0.35 8.90 -6.56
N ILE A 125 0.63 8.06 -6.23
CA ILE A 125 2.06 8.41 -6.28
C ILE A 125 2.63 8.27 -7.70
N LEU A 126 2.18 7.27 -8.44
CA LEU A 126 2.77 6.88 -9.73
C LEU A 126 2.06 7.46 -10.95
N VAL A 127 0.84 7.98 -10.79
CA VAL A 127 0.05 8.54 -11.88
C VAL A 127 0.83 9.67 -12.57
N PRO A 128 1.01 9.61 -13.90
CA PRO A 128 1.68 10.67 -14.62
C PRO A 128 0.81 11.93 -14.63
N ARG A 129 1.47 13.08 -14.69
CA ARG A 129 0.80 14.39 -14.78
C ARG A 129 -0.22 14.40 -15.93
N GLY A 130 -1.46 14.77 -15.60
CA GLY A 130 -2.60 14.77 -16.52
C GLY A 130 -3.45 13.49 -16.49
N GLY A 131 -3.00 12.45 -15.80
CA GLY A 131 -3.74 11.18 -15.62
C GLY A 131 -4.65 11.15 -14.39
N GLU A 132 -4.58 12.14 -13.51
CA GLU A 132 -5.21 12.16 -12.19
C GLU A 132 -6.74 12.07 -12.28
N ALA A 133 -7.35 12.79 -13.22
CA ALA A 133 -8.80 12.78 -13.40
C ALA A 133 -9.31 11.39 -13.87
N ALA A 134 -8.55 10.73 -14.74
CA ALA A 134 -8.90 9.38 -15.21
C ALA A 134 -8.77 8.37 -14.07
N LEU A 135 -7.71 8.46 -13.25
CA LEU A 135 -7.57 7.65 -12.05
C LEU A 135 -8.72 7.91 -11.07
N ALA A 136 -9.11 9.17 -10.86
CA ALA A 136 -10.21 9.54 -9.97
C ALA A 136 -11.54 8.89 -10.40
N GLU A 137 -11.86 8.84 -11.70
CA GLU A 137 -13.05 8.15 -12.21
C GLU A 137 -13.03 6.64 -11.89
N ILE A 138 -11.85 5.99 -11.90
CA ILE A 138 -11.74 4.58 -11.49
C ILE A 138 -11.98 4.45 -9.99
N LEU A 139 -11.29 5.27 -9.17
CA LEU A 139 -11.41 5.23 -7.71
C LEU A 139 -12.83 5.55 -7.24
N ALA A 140 -13.58 6.41 -7.94
CA ALA A 140 -14.96 6.76 -7.60
C ALA A 140 -15.90 5.56 -7.66
N THR A 141 -15.58 4.53 -8.44
CA THR A 141 -16.36 3.28 -8.44
C THR A 141 -16.23 2.47 -7.14
N GLN A 142 -15.27 2.83 -6.28
CA GLN A 142 -14.99 2.15 -5.01
C GLN A 142 -15.59 2.89 -3.80
N PHE A 143 -16.33 3.99 -4.00
CA PHE A 143 -17.07 4.61 -2.90
C PHE A 143 -18.04 3.62 -2.26
N GLY A 144 -18.17 3.71 -0.93
CA GLY A 144 -18.97 2.79 -0.12
C GLY A 144 -18.41 1.38 0.06
N ARG A 145 -17.21 1.09 -0.44
CA ARG A 145 -16.55 -0.22 -0.28
C ARG A 145 -15.99 -0.40 1.13
N GLY A 146 -16.36 -1.51 1.77
CA GLY A 146 -15.74 -1.99 3.00
C GLY A 146 -16.12 -1.18 4.24
N ASP A 147 -15.20 -1.10 5.18
CA ASP A 147 -15.40 -0.43 6.47
C ASP A 147 -14.90 1.03 6.47
N GLY A 148 -14.99 1.67 7.64
CA GLY A 148 -14.52 3.04 7.81
C GLY A 148 -13.03 3.23 7.53
N ASP A 149 -12.18 2.22 7.79
CA ASP A 149 -10.73 2.32 7.58
C ASP A 149 -10.39 2.27 6.09
N LEU A 150 -11.11 1.43 5.34
CA LEU A 150 -11.03 1.42 3.89
C LEU A 150 -11.58 2.72 3.29
N HIS A 151 -12.68 3.26 3.83
CA HIS A 151 -13.20 4.56 3.42
C HIS A 151 -12.18 5.70 3.63
N ARG A 152 -11.52 5.75 4.79
CA ARG A 152 -10.48 6.76 5.05
C ARG A 152 -9.30 6.61 4.10
N SER A 153 -8.91 5.37 3.77
CA SER A 153 -7.85 5.10 2.81
C SER A 153 -8.19 5.60 1.40
N LEU A 154 -9.42 5.36 0.93
CA LEU A 154 -9.88 5.86 -0.37
C LEU A 154 -10.00 7.40 -0.37
N SER A 155 -10.54 7.97 0.70
CA SER A 155 -10.66 9.42 0.87
C SER A 155 -9.29 10.10 0.81
N ARG A 156 -8.27 9.54 1.45
CA ARG A 156 -6.89 10.03 1.37
C ARG A 156 -6.35 9.95 -0.05
N ALA A 157 -6.65 8.91 -0.81
CA ALA A 157 -6.26 8.84 -2.22
C ALA A 157 -6.88 9.99 -3.04
N PHE A 158 -8.14 10.36 -2.79
CA PHE A 158 -8.74 11.53 -3.45
C PHE A 158 -8.10 12.86 -3.02
N VAL A 159 -7.66 13.00 -1.77
CA VAL A 159 -6.88 14.17 -1.32
C VAL A 159 -5.58 14.29 -2.10
N GLU A 160 -4.83 13.19 -2.26
CA GLU A 160 -3.57 13.19 -3.01
C GLU A 160 -3.76 13.52 -4.50
N LEU A 161 -4.92 13.18 -5.09
CA LEU A 161 -5.28 13.58 -6.46
C LEU A 161 -5.69 15.06 -6.58
N GLY A 162 -5.98 15.72 -5.45
CA GLY A 162 -6.33 17.13 -5.37
C GLY A 162 -7.55 17.52 -6.22
N GLU A 163 -7.48 18.70 -6.84
CA GLU A 163 -8.57 19.30 -7.63
C GLU A 163 -9.12 18.37 -8.74
N ALA A 164 -8.29 17.50 -9.30
CA ALA A 164 -8.70 16.55 -10.35
C ALA A 164 -9.77 15.55 -9.86
N ALA A 165 -9.83 15.29 -8.56
CA ALA A 165 -10.83 14.41 -7.95
C ALA A 165 -12.18 15.11 -7.68
N LEU A 166 -12.22 16.43 -7.54
CA LEU A 166 -13.44 17.13 -7.10
C LEU A 166 -14.68 16.81 -7.93
N PRO A 167 -14.64 16.76 -9.28
CA PRO A 167 -15.84 16.48 -10.08
C PRO A 167 -16.45 15.11 -9.80
N VAL A 168 -15.64 14.08 -9.56
CA VAL A 168 -16.12 12.71 -9.30
C VAL A 168 -16.62 12.55 -7.87
N VAL A 169 -15.93 13.18 -6.91
CA VAL A 169 -16.34 13.20 -5.50
C VAL A 169 -17.70 13.89 -5.35
N HIS A 170 -17.87 15.07 -5.96
CA HIS A 170 -19.14 15.81 -5.95
C HIS A 170 -20.29 15.01 -6.58
N ARG A 171 -20.01 14.25 -7.65
CA ARG A 171 -21.00 13.39 -8.29
C ARG A 171 -21.43 12.26 -7.35
N ALA A 172 -20.47 11.61 -6.68
CA ALA A 172 -20.74 10.54 -5.73
C ALA A 172 -21.48 11.03 -4.47
N ALA A 173 -21.22 12.26 -4.02
CA ALA A 173 -21.96 12.90 -2.93
C ALA A 173 -23.44 13.19 -3.24
N ARG A 174 -23.87 13.01 -4.50
CA ARG A 174 -25.27 13.08 -4.94
C ARG A 174 -25.85 11.70 -5.28
N SER A 175 -25.13 10.62 -4.97
CA SER A 175 -25.60 9.26 -5.23
C SER A 175 -26.92 8.98 -4.51
N ALA A 176 -27.80 8.22 -5.17
CA ALA A 176 -29.02 7.70 -4.54
C ALA A 176 -28.69 6.70 -3.42
N ASP A 177 -27.58 5.95 -3.58
CA ASP A 177 -27.08 5.03 -2.57
C ASP A 177 -26.58 5.82 -1.35
N PRO A 178 -27.18 5.63 -0.16
CA PRO A 178 -26.79 6.35 1.05
C PRO A 178 -25.37 6.06 1.53
N VAL A 179 -24.83 4.87 1.26
CA VAL A 179 -23.47 4.48 1.68
C VAL A 179 -22.43 5.19 0.80
N ILE A 180 -22.63 5.18 -0.52
CA ILE A 180 -21.79 5.92 -1.46
C ILE A 180 -21.84 7.41 -1.15
N ARG A 181 -23.06 7.96 -1.00
CA ARG A 181 -23.27 9.37 -0.69
C ARG A 181 -22.60 9.77 0.62
N GLY A 182 -22.79 8.99 1.68
CA GLY A 182 -22.22 9.26 2.99
C GLY A 182 -20.69 9.26 2.96
N HIS A 183 -20.08 8.27 2.30
CA HIS A 183 -18.63 8.22 2.12
C HIS A 183 -18.14 9.43 1.32
N ALA A 184 -18.72 9.72 0.15
CA ALA A 184 -18.27 10.83 -0.68
C ALA A 184 -18.41 12.20 0.00
N VAL A 185 -19.49 12.44 0.76
CA VAL A 185 -19.65 13.67 1.56
C VAL A 185 -18.55 13.77 2.64
N ALA A 186 -18.21 12.67 3.30
CA ALA A 186 -17.08 12.66 4.25
C ALA A 186 -15.75 12.94 3.53
N THR A 187 -15.56 12.42 2.32
CA THR A 187 -14.38 12.73 1.49
C THR A 187 -14.33 14.21 1.11
N GLU A 188 -15.44 14.86 0.76
CA GLU A 188 -15.49 16.31 0.51
C GLU A 188 -15.00 17.11 1.72
N GLN A 189 -15.42 16.72 2.93
CA GLN A 189 -14.98 17.35 4.17
C GLN A 189 -13.48 17.20 4.39
N VAL A 190 -12.94 16.00 4.16
CA VAL A 190 -11.50 15.73 4.28
C VAL A 190 -10.69 16.50 3.22
N ILE A 191 -11.20 16.66 2.00
CA ILE A 191 -10.53 17.48 0.98
C ILE A 191 -10.53 18.97 1.38
N ALA A 192 -11.64 19.47 1.94
CA ALA A 192 -11.76 20.87 2.37
C ALA A 192 -10.89 21.19 3.60
N ASP A 193 -10.69 20.22 4.51
CA ASP A 193 -9.83 20.34 5.68
C ASP A 193 -8.98 19.07 5.87
N PRO A 194 -7.84 18.96 5.14
CA PRO A 194 -6.97 17.79 5.22
C PRO A 194 -6.35 17.56 6.60
N GLU A 195 -6.19 18.61 7.41
CA GLU A 195 -5.61 18.54 8.76
C GLU A 195 -6.60 17.92 9.76
N SER A 196 -7.91 18.13 9.57
CA SER A 196 -8.95 17.49 10.40
C SER A 196 -8.95 15.96 10.32
N ALA A 197 -8.56 15.39 9.17
CA ALA A 197 -8.47 13.95 8.97
C ALA A 197 -7.37 13.32 9.85
N PHE A 198 -6.26 14.03 10.10
CA PHE A 198 -5.20 13.57 10.99
C PHE A 198 -5.62 13.58 12.47
N VAL A 199 -6.41 14.58 12.89
CA VAL A 199 -6.89 14.69 14.28
C VAL A 199 -7.83 13.53 14.61
N PHE A 200 -8.70 13.15 13.67
CA PHE A 200 -9.63 12.03 13.85
C PHE A 200 -8.91 10.67 13.96
N ASP A 201 -7.87 10.45 13.14
CA ASP A 201 -7.05 9.22 13.18
C ASP A 201 -6.30 9.06 14.53
N VAL A 202 -5.78 10.14 15.12
CA VAL A 202 -5.11 10.11 16.43
C VAL A 202 -6.10 9.82 17.57
N GLU A 203 -7.29 10.41 17.54
CA GLU A 203 -8.32 10.16 18.55
C GLU A 203 -8.88 8.73 18.48
N GLN A 204 -9.08 8.20 17.28
CA GLN A 204 -9.53 6.81 17.10
C GLN A 204 -8.46 5.81 17.52
N ALA A 205 -7.18 6.05 17.18
CA ALA A 205 -6.07 5.22 17.65
C ALA A 205 -5.98 5.21 19.19
N ARG A 206 -6.20 6.35 19.84
CA ARG A 206 -6.30 6.45 21.31
C ARG A 206 -7.48 5.67 21.87
N ARG A 207 -8.65 5.69 21.22
CA ARG A 207 -9.84 4.94 21.66
C ARG A 207 -9.66 3.42 21.51
N VAL A 208 -9.05 2.96 20.41
CA VAL A 208 -8.75 1.53 20.21
C VAL A 208 -7.72 1.05 21.23
N ALA A 209 -6.69 1.84 21.50
CA ALA A 209 -5.72 1.53 22.57
C ALA A 209 -6.36 1.48 23.97
N ALA A 210 -7.37 2.32 24.23
CA ALA A 210 -8.08 2.35 25.51
C ALA A 210 -9.14 1.23 25.69
N LEU A 211 -9.51 0.53 24.61
CA LEU A 211 -10.48 -0.58 24.62
C LEU A 211 -9.81 -1.97 24.53
N GLY A 212 -8.48 -2.01 24.50
CA GLY A 212 -7.65 -3.21 24.34
C GLY A 212 -7.00 -3.74 25.64
N GLU A 213 -7.51 -3.37 26.82
CA GLU A 213 -7.15 -3.97 28.12
C GLU A 213 -8.28 -4.85 28.67
#